data_AF-A0A8F1BBF6-F1
#
_entry.id   AF-A0A8F1BBF6-F1
#
_cell.length_a   1.000
_cell.length_b   1.000
_cell.length_c   1.000
_cell.angle_alpha   90.00
_cell.angle_beta   90.00
_cell.angle_gamma   90.00
#
_symmetry.space_group_name_H-M   'P 1'
#
loop_
_entity.id
_entity.type
_entity.pdbx_description
1 polymer ?
#
loop_
_entity_poly.entity_id
_entity_poly.type
_entity_poly.pdbx_seq_one_letter_code
_entity_poly.pdbx_strand_id
1 'polypeptide(L)'
;MNSLYGRFGMDQYLVNNIVIDKDETLIEELYSKAEVEDIIELDNKLLIQYLPKEFKSYSYQENLELDISVAIASSVTAYSRILMAKFKNNPNYNLHYTDTDSLYINFNNEFYKENFEKEFVDPLKLGYLKIENLKINGEIKTYERFYFLGPKFYVAIFNNEIDFANKTKIRGLQKAYRSMIDENKIKSLLEYNRKAITIETMKWFKDISESKIFLESRPYDLDISINKRSLIYKYNSAEDIQLINTFPLIMKNNKIEYKGEYFIKDGKMYKEI
;
A
#
# COMPACT_ATOMS: atom_id res chain seq x y z
N MET A 1 7.64 -10.44 -3.20
CA MET A 1 8.99 -9.90 -3.54
C MET A 1 9.62 -9.04 -2.44
N ASN A 2 8.84 -8.31 -1.63
CA ASN A 2 9.36 -7.45 -0.55
C ASN A 2 10.18 -8.19 0.53
N SER A 3 9.84 -9.45 0.82
CA SER A 3 10.53 -10.25 1.84
C SER A 3 12.00 -10.52 1.50
N LEU A 4 12.35 -10.64 0.21
CA LEU A 4 13.74 -10.85 -0.21
C LEU A 4 14.58 -9.58 -0.11
N TYR A 5 13.99 -8.41 -0.41
CA TYR A 5 14.66 -7.13 -0.16
C TYR A 5 14.95 -6.94 1.33
N GLY A 6 13.96 -7.21 2.20
CA GLY A 6 14.17 -7.14 3.65
C GLY A 6 15.28 -8.07 4.11
N ARG A 7 15.29 -9.33 3.63
CA ARG A 7 16.29 -10.33 4.02
C ARG A 7 17.73 -9.96 3.65
N PHE A 8 17.97 -9.40 2.46
CA PHE A 8 19.33 -9.07 2.00
C PHE A 8 19.71 -7.60 2.24
N GLY A 9 18.74 -6.76 2.61
CA GLY A 9 18.90 -5.32 2.81
C GLY A 9 18.80 -4.88 4.27
N MET A 10 18.49 -5.79 5.19
CA MET A 10 18.39 -5.55 6.62
C MET A 10 19.06 -6.70 7.36
N ASP A 11 19.67 -6.40 8.50
CA ASP A 11 20.31 -7.41 9.34
C ASP A 11 19.25 -8.23 10.09
N GLN A 12 19.34 -9.56 9.94
CA GLN A 12 18.47 -10.54 10.57
C GLN A 12 18.83 -10.80 12.04
N TYR A 13 19.99 -10.31 12.48
CA TYR A 13 20.52 -10.44 13.84
C TYR A 13 20.33 -9.17 14.68
N LEU A 14 19.51 -8.22 14.21
CA LEU A 14 19.16 -7.03 14.97
C LEU A 14 18.30 -7.36 16.18
N VAL A 15 18.47 -6.55 17.22
CA VAL A 15 17.62 -6.50 18.40
C VAL A 15 16.18 -6.30 17.97
N ASN A 16 15.32 -7.26 18.33
CA ASN A 16 13.90 -7.22 18.04
C ASN A 16 13.18 -6.40 19.10
N ASN A 17 12.06 -5.80 18.71
CA ASN A 17 11.22 -5.01 19.59
C ASN A 17 9.83 -5.64 19.63
N ILE A 18 9.32 -5.93 20.83
CA ILE A 18 7.94 -6.37 21.02
C ILE A 18 7.26 -5.48 22.06
N VAL A 19 5.99 -5.16 21.81
CA VAL A 19 5.15 -4.47 22.79
C VAL A 19 4.15 -5.47 23.33
N ILE A 20 4.26 -5.79 24.62
CA ILE A 20 3.36 -6.71 25.31
C ILE A 20 2.60 -5.96 26.41
N ASP A 21 1.45 -6.49 26.82
CA ASP A 21 0.81 -6.02 28.04
C ASP A 21 1.67 -6.42 29.25
N LYS A 22 1.51 -5.73 30.39
CA LYS A 22 2.20 -6.04 31.65
C LYS A 22 1.68 -7.36 32.26
N ASP A 23 1.98 -8.46 31.60
CA ASP A 23 1.63 -9.82 31.98
C ASP A 23 2.91 -10.62 32.22
N GLU A 24 3.09 -11.10 33.45
CA GLU A 24 4.26 -11.86 33.87
C GLU A 24 4.45 -13.13 33.05
N THR A 25 3.37 -13.78 32.60
CA THR A 25 3.45 -15.02 31.82
C THR A 25 4.05 -14.79 30.43
N LEU A 26 3.73 -13.66 29.79
CA LEU A 26 4.28 -13.27 28.50
C LEU A 26 5.77 -12.91 28.62
N ILE A 27 6.16 -12.29 29.73
CA ILE A 27 7.54 -11.94 30.03
C ILE A 27 8.37 -13.23 30.23
N GLU A 28 7.88 -14.18 31.02
CA GLU A 28 8.53 -15.48 31.23
C GLU A 28 8.67 -16.28 29.93
N GLU A 29 7.62 -16.31 29.10
CA GLU A 29 7.67 -16.96 27.79
C GLU A 29 8.76 -16.33 26.91
N LEU A 30 8.88 -15.00 26.93
CA LEU A 30 9.92 -14.29 26.18
C LEU A 30 11.32 -14.61 26.69
N TYR A 31 11.55 -14.57 28.00
CA TYR A 31 12.84 -14.96 28.60
C TYR A 31 13.22 -16.42 28.28
N SER A 32 12.23 -17.30 28.07
CA SER A 32 12.50 -18.69 27.70
C SER A 32 13.08 -18.81 26.27
N LYS A 33 12.65 -17.94 25.35
CA LYS A 33 12.98 -17.98 23.91
C LYS A 33 14.05 -16.96 23.48
N ALA A 34 14.28 -15.93 24.27
CA ALA A 34 15.12 -14.80 23.92
C ALA A 34 15.99 -14.31 25.10
N GLU A 35 17.02 -13.55 24.77
CA GLU A 35 17.76 -12.71 25.69
C GLU A 35 17.18 -11.30 25.63
N VAL A 36 16.71 -10.79 26.76
CA VAL A 36 16.14 -9.45 26.86
C VAL A 36 17.29 -8.47 27.11
N GLU A 37 17.43 -7.48 26.24
CA GLU A 37 18.44 -6.43 26.35
C GLU A 37 17.94 -5.24 27.17
N ASP A 38 16.69 -4.83 26.94
CA ASP A 38 16.10 -3.67 27.60
C ASP A 38 14.58 -3.84 27.73
N ILE A 39 14.01 -3.24 28.78
CA ILE A 39 12.56 -3.19 29.03
C ILE A 39 12.19 -1.74 29.33
N ILE A 40 11.44 -1.14 28.41
CA ILE A 40 10.93 0.21 28.54
C ILE A 40 9.45 0.13 28.93
N GLU A 41 9.11 0.70 30.07
CA GLU A 41 7.73 0.76 30.55
C GLU A 41 6.91 1.78 29.76
N LEU A 42 5.75 1.38 29.23
CA LEU A 42 4.84 2.20 28.43
C LEU A 42 3.42 2.14 29.02
N ASP A 43 3.10 2.98 30.01
CA ASP A 43 1.80 3.00 30.71
C ASP A 43 1.32 1.60 31.15
N ASN A 44 0.42 0.95 30.40
CA ASN A 44 -0.09 -0.40 30.68
C ASN A 44 0.63 -1.53 29.90
N LYS A 45 1.71 -1.20 29.20
CA LYS A 45 2.49 -2.08 28.33
C LYS A 45 3.98 -2.03 28.64
N LEU A 46 4.72 -2.97 28.07
CA LEU A 46 6.17 -3.02 28.06
C LEU A 46 6.65 -3.08 26.62
N LEU A 47 7.58 -2.20 26.26
CA LEU A 47 8.41 -2.36 25.06
C LEU A 47 9.66 -3.13 25.46
N ILE A 48 9.77 -4.36 24.97
CA ILE A 48 10.89 -5.24 25.27
C ILE A 48 11.79 -5.33 24.04
N GLN A 49 13.06 -5.01 24.24
CA GLN A 49 14.13 -5.23 23.28
C GLN A 49 14.75 -6.59 23.55
N TYR A 50 14.78 -7.47 22.56
CA TYR A 50 15.26 -8.84 22.76
C TYR A 50 15.97 -9.41 21.53
N LEU A 51 16.92 -10.31 21.80
CA LEU A 51 17.59 -11.12 20.80
C LEU A 51 17.13 -12.59 20.96
N PRO A 52 16.51 -13.20 19.94
CA PRO A 52 16.16 -14.61 19.97
C PRO A 52 17.38 -15.49 20.28
N LYS A 53 17.25 -16.47 21.18
CA LYS A 53 18.39 -17.31 21.63
C LYS A 53 19.04 -18.10 20.50
N GLU A 54 18.29 -18.39 19.44
CA GLU A 54 18.79 -19.01 18.20
C GLU A 54 19.85 -18.17 17.47
N PHE A 55 19.96 -16.88 17.78
CA PHE A 55 20.95 -15.95 17.22
C PHE A 55 22.15 -15.68 18.15
N LYS A 56 22.14 -16.26 19.36
CA LYS A 56 23.14 -16.01 20.41
C LYS A 56 24.57 -16.47 20.04
N SER A 57 24.73 -17.34 19.04
CA SER A 57 26.06 -17.72 18.52
C SER A 57 26.70 -16.66 17.62
N TYR A 58 25.95 -15.67 17.13
CA TYR A 58 26.43 -14.65 16.19
C TYR A 58 26.75 -13.31 16.88
N SER A 59 26.13 -13.02 18.03
CA SER A 59 26.22 -11.70 18.71
C SER A 59 27.51 -11.45 19.52
N TYR A 60 28.40 -12.43 19.66
CA TYR A 60 29.66 -12.29 20.41
C TYR A 60 30.91 -12.08 19.53
N GLN A 61 30.73 -11.75 18.24
CA GLN A 61 31.82 -11.27 17.40
C GLN A 61 31.80 -9.75 17.40
N GLU A 62 32.81 -9.11 17.98
CA GLU A 62 33.02 -7.66 18.04
C GLU A 62 33.09 -6.97 16.65
N ASN A 63 33.01 -7.75 15.57
CA ASN A 63 32.82 -7.30 14.20
C ASN A 63 31.65 -8.06 13.59
N LEU A 64 30.41 -7.66 13.91
CA LEU A 64 29.23 -8.03 13.12
C LEU A 64 29.38 -7.38 11.74
N GLU A 65 30.14 -8.02 10.85
CA GLU A 65 30.02 -7.78 9.42
C GLU A 65 28.59 -8.18 9.04
N LEU A 66 27.73 -7.16 8.95
CA LEU A 66 26.35 -7.35 8.55
C LEU A 66 26.34 -8.06 7.21
N ASP A 67 25.70 -9.23 7.12
CA ASP A 67 25.49 -9.96 5.85
C ASP A 67 24.39 -9.28 5.01
N ILE A 68 24.54 -7.97 4.85
CA ILE A 68 23.71 -7.11 4.03
C ILE A 68 24.43 -6.95 2.71
N SER A 69 23.75 -7.35 1.64
CA SER A 69 24.23 -7.13 0.28
C SER A 69 23.28 -6.20 -0.45
N VAL A 70 23.61 -4.91 -0.45
CA VAL A 70 22.89 -3.88 -1.21
C VAL A 70 22.82 -4.24 -2.70
N ALA A 71 23.88 -4.86 -3.23
CA ALA A 71 23.93 -5.32 -4.61
C ALA A 71 22.89 -6.42 -4.89
N ILE A 72 22.77 -7.42 -4.00
CA ILE A 72 21.76 -8.47 -4.12
C ILE A 72 20.35 -7.90 -3.95
N ALA A 73 20.10 -7.09 -2.90
CA ALA A 73 18.80 -6.47 -2.66
C ALA A 73 18.33 -5.59 -3.84
N SER A 74 19.25 -4.84 -4.43
CA SER A 74 18.99 -4.02 -5.63
C SER A 74 18.68 -4.89 -6.84
N SER A 75 19.44 -5.97 -7.05
CA SER A 75 19.23 -6.91 -8.15
C SER A 75 17.88 -7.62 -8.06
N VAL A 76 17.50 -8.08 -6.86
CA VAL A 76 16.18 -8.66 -6.58
C VAL A 76 15.07 -7.66 -6.91
N THR A 77 15.22 -6.40 -6.48
CA THR A 77 14.23 -5.34 -6.72
C THR A 77 14.13 -4.99 -8.21
N ALA A 78 15.26 -4.91 -8.91
CA ALA A 78 15.30 -4.65 -10.35
C ALA A 78 14.61 -5.78 -11.13
N TYR A 79 15.01 -7.03 -10.87
CA TYR A 79 14.41 -8.21 -11.52
C TYR A 79 12.92 -8.33 -11.22
N SER A 80 12.52 -8.04 -9.99
CA SER A 80 11.12 -7.96 -9.58
C SER A 80 10.30 -6.98 -10.43
N ARG A 81 10.85 -5.79 -10.71
CA ARG A 81 10.19 -4.80 -11.57
C ARG A 81 10.14 -5.23 -13.03
N ILE A 82 11.20 -5.86 -13.53
CA ILE A 82 11.24 -6.44 -14.89
C ILE A 82 10.16 -7.50 -15.03
N LEU A 83 10.06 -8.42 -14.06
CA LEU A 83 9.03 -9.46 -14.04
C LEU A 83 7.63 -8.85 -14.05
N MET A 84 7.37 -7.82 -13.25
CA MET A 84 6.06 -7.16 -13.23
C MET A 84 5.77 -6.34 -14.49
N ALA A 85 6.79 -5.86 -15.21
CA ALA A 85 6.61 -5.11 -16.45
C ALA A 85 5.91 -5.95 -17.53
N LYS A 86 6.11 -7.28 -17.56
CA LYS A 86 5.41 -8.19 -18.48
C LYS A 86 3.89 -8.15 -18.30
N PHE A 87 3.43 -7.93 -17.07
CA PHE A 87 2.01 -7.80 -16.77
C PHE A 87 1.49 -6.39 -17.04
N LYS A 88 2.31 -5.37 -16.78
CA LYS A 88 1.91 -3.97 -17.01
C LYS A 88 1.67 -3.62 -18.47
N ASN A 89 2.39 -4.28 -19.37
CA ASN A 89 2.35 -3.99 -20.80
C ASN A 89 1.58 -5.06 -21.60
N ASN A 90 0.73 -5.86 -20.95
CA ASN A 90 -0.01 -6.93 -21.61
C ASN A 90 -1.30 -6.39 -22.24
N PRO A 91 -1.51 -6.50 -23.57
CA PRO A 91 -2.70 -5.98 -24.23
C PRO A 91 -3.96 -6.84 -24.04
N ASN A 92 -3.84 -8.03 -23.46
CA ASN A 92 -4.96 -8.98 -23.33
C ASN A 92 -5.95 -8.62 -22.20
N TYR A 93 -5.62 -7.62 -21.39
CA TYR A 93 -6.47 -7.12 -20.32
C TYR A 93 -6.22 -5.63 -20.08
N ASN A 94 -7.19 -4.99 -19.45
CA ASN A 94 -7.06 -3.64 -18.92
C ASN A 94 -6.47 -3.71 -17.50
N LEU A 95 -5.27 -3.17 -17.32
CA LEU A 95 -4.66 -3.01 -16.00
C LEU A 95 -5.14 -1.71 -15.35
N HIS A 96 -5.86 -1.85 -14.24
CA HIS A 96 -6.37 -0.72 -13.46
C HIS A 96 -5.40 -0.26 -12.38
N TYR A 97 -4.72 -1.20 -11.72
CA TYR A 97 -3.81 -0.89 -10.62
C TYR A 97 -2.76 -1.98 -10.38
N THR A 98 -1.60 -1.58 -9.86
CA THR A 98 -0.53 -2.47 -9.42
C THR A 98 0.27 -1.81 -8.29
N ASP A 99 0.56 -2.57 -7.24
CA ASP A 99 1.49 -2.17 -6.18
C ASP A 99 2.42 -3.33 -5.87
N THR A 100 3.71 -3.12 -6.15
CA THR A 100 4.81 -4.07 -5.96
C THR A 100 4.63 -5.39 -6.72
N ASP A 101 3.80 -6.29 -6.22
CA ASP A 101 3.58 -7.66 -6.68
C ASP A 101 2.08 -8.01 -6.82
N SER A 102 1.20 -7.01 -6.81
CA SER A 102 -0.23 -7.17 -7.07
C SER A 102 -0.65 -6.60 -8.43
N LEU A 103 -1.76 -7.14 -8.97
CA LEU A 103 -2.40 -6.72 -10.23
C LEU A 103 -3.91 -6.66 -10.04
N TYR A 104 -4.53 -5.59 -10.54
CA TYR A 104 -5.99 -5.44 -10.60
C TYR A 104 -6.36 -5.25 -12.07
N ILE A 105 -6.93 -6.28 -12.67
CA ILE A 105 -7.13 -6.39 -14.12
C ILE A 105 -8.56 -6.77 -14.45
N ASN A 106 -9.06 -6.25 -15.58
CA ASN A 106 -10.24 -6.77 -16.25
C ASN A 106 -9.84 -7.37 -17.58
N PHE A 107 -10.12 -8.66 -17.77
CA PHE A 107 -9.85 -9.34 -19.03
C PHE A 107 -10.78 -8.86 -20.13
N ASN A 108 -10.24 -8.77 -21.35
CA ASN A 108 -11.01 -8.35 -22.52
C ASN A 108 -11.98 -9.45 -22.98
N ASN A 109 -11.66 -10.73 -22.71
CA ASN A 109 -12.52 -11.88 -22.93
C ASN A 109 -12.11 -13.07 -22.04
N GLU A 110 -12.97 -14.10 -22.00
CA GLU A 110 -12.75 -15.29 -21.17
C GLU A 110 -11.56 -16.13 -21.64
N PHE A 111 -11.32 -16.21 -22.95
CA PHE A 111 -10.17 -16.93 -23.51
C PHE A 111 -8.83 -16.40 -22.96
N TYR A 112 -8.67 -15.09 -22.88
CA TYR A 112 -7.46 -14.48 -22.30
C TYR A 112 -7.35 -14.71 -20.80
N LYS A 113 -8.48 -14.72 -20.09
CA LYS A 113 -8.51 -15.05 -18.67
C LYS A 113 -8.04 -16.48 -18.41
N GLU A 114 -8.61 -17.46 -19.11
CA GLU A 114 -8.23 -18.86 -18.96
C GLU A 114 -6.75 -19.11 -19.26
N ASN A 115 -6.21 -18.52 -20.33
CA ASN A 115 -4.80 -18.66 -20.66
C ASN A 115 -3.90 -18.02 -19.61
N PHE A 116 -4.26 -16.82 -19.15
CA PHE A 116 -3.52 -16.13 -18.09
C PHE A 116 -3.49 -16.94 -16.79
N GLU A 117 -4.64 -17.50 -16.39
CA GLU A 117 -4.75 -18.31 -15.18
C GLU A 117 -3.90 -19.58 -15.29
N LYS A 118 -3.94 -20.28 -16.42
CA LYS A 118 -3.11 -21.49 -16.65
C LYS A 118 -1.61 -21.22 -16.62
N GLU A 119 -1.18 -20.10 -17.19
CA GLU A 119 0.25 -19.79 -17.35
C GLU A 119 0.87 -19.13 -16.10
N PHE A 120 0.12 -18.28 -15.42
CA PHE A 120 0.67 -17.39 -14.40
C PHE A 120 0.06 -17.53 -13.01
N VAL A 121 -1.07 -18.23 -12.85
CA VAL A 121 -1.77 -18.32 -11.57
C VAL A 121 -1.60 -19.71 -10.96
N ASP A 122 -1.01 -19.75 -9.78
CA ASP A 122 -0.91 -20.96 -8.96
C ASP A 122 -0.74 -20.53 -7.49
N PRO A 123 -1.60 -20.96 -6.56
CA PRO A 123 -1.56 -20.51 -5.17
C PRO A 123 -0.38 -21.07 -4.37
N LEU A 124 0.33 -22.08 -4.89
CA LEU A 124 1.38 -22.81 -4.19
C LEU A 124 2.76 -22.68 -4.87
N LYS A 125 2.80 -22.51 -6.19
CA LYS A 125 4.09 -22.40 -6.90
C LYS A 125 4.76 -21.05 -6.68
N LEU A 126 6.05 -21.10 -6.37
CA LEU A 126 6.88 -19.91 -6.20
C LEU A 126 6.97 -19.10 -7.50
N GLY A 127 6.79 -17.78 -7.40
CA GLY A 127 6.88 -16.87 -8.55
C GLY A 127 5.59 -16.77 -9.38
N TYR A 128 4.57 -17.57 -9.06
CA TYR A 128 3.24 -17.48 -9.65
C TYR A 128 2.37 -16.47 -8.88
N LEU A 129 1.36 -15.96 -9.57
CA LEU A 129 0.35 -15.09 -8.99
C LEU A 129 -0.68 -15.93 -8.22
N LYS A 130 -1.18 -15.37 -7.14
CA LYS A 130 -2.30 -15.95 -6.38
C LYS A 130 -3.51 -15.06 -6.54
N ILE A 131 -4.66 -15.65 -6.86
CA ILE A 131 -5.93 -14.93 -6.84
C ILE A 131 -6.29 -14.64 -5.38
N GLU A 132 -6.14 -13.38 -4.97
CA GLU A 132 -6.46 -12.89 -3.62
C GLU A 132 -7.86 -12.29 -3.51
N ASN A 133 -8.84 -12.87 -4.20
CA ASN A 133 -10.22 -12.44 -4.12
C ASN A 133 -10.85 -12.77 -2.76
N LEU A 134 -12.02 -12.19 -2.49
CA LEU A 134 -12.76 -12.47 -1.27
C LEU A 134 -13.21 -13.94 -1.30
N LYS A 135 -12.85 -14.71 -0.26
CA LYS A 135 -13.35 -16.08 -0.11
C LYS A 135 -14.51 -16.09 0.86
N ILE A 136 -15.72 -16.44 0.39
CA ILE A 136 -16.89 -16.65 1.25
C ILE A 136 -17.31 -18.10 1.11
N ASN A 137 -17.37 -18.85 2.23
CA ASN A 137 -17.76 -20.25 2.25
C ASN A 137 -16.95 -21.14 1.28
N GLY A 138 -15.69 -20.81 1.04
CA GLY A 138 -14.81 -21.52 0.10
C GLY A 138 -14.92 -21.06 -1.35
N GLU A 139 -15.92 -20.24 -1.70
CA GLU A 139 -16.09 -19.69 -3.04
C GLU A 139 -15.32 -18.39 -3.23
N ILE A 140 -14.68 -18.25 -4.39
CA ILE A 140 -14.01 -17.02 -4.79
C ILE A 140 -15.07 -16.02 -5.29
N LYS A 141 -15.23 -14.90 -4.59
CA LYS A 141 -16.10 -13.81 -4.98
C LYS A 141 -15.30 -12.61 -5.49
N THR A 142 -15.78 -12.04 -6.59
CA THR A 142 -15.27 -10.80 -7.15
C THR A 142 -15.91 -9.60 -6.47
N TYR A 143 -15.14 -8.54 -6.29
CA TYR A 143 -15.70 -7.25 -5.87
C TYR A 143 -16.57 -6.69 -7.00
N GLU A 144 -17.62 -5.97 -6.62
CA GLU A 144 -18.53 -5.35 -7.57
C GLU A 144 -17.90 -4.11 -8.20
N ARG A 145 -17.20 -3.32 -7.39
CA ARG A 145 -16.58 -2.06 -7.81
C ARG A 145 -15.25 -1.85 -7.09
N PHE A 146 -14.35 -1.18 -7.79
CA PHE A 146 -13.12 -0.64 -7.22
C PHE A 146 -12.97 0.82 -7.62
N TYR A 147 -12.54 1.64 -6.67
CA TYR A 147 -12.13 3.01 -6.89
C TYR A 147 -10.63 3.13 -6.66
N PHE A 148 -9.86 3.44 -7.70
CA PHE A 148 -8.41 3.64 -7.60
C PHE A 148 -8.09 5.13 -7.67
N LEU A 149 -7.93 5.75 -6.50
CA LEU A 149 -7.75 7.21 -6.37
C LEU A 149 -6.27 7.62 -6.36
N GLY A 150 -5.35 6.68 -6.13
CA GLY A 150 -3.93 6.93 -6.23
C GLY A 150 -3.05 5.84 -5.64
N PRO A 151 -1.73 6.06 -5.57
CA PRO A 151 -0.80 5.09 -5.00
C PRO A 151 -1.16 4.76 -3.54
N LYS A 152 -1.46 3.48 -3.27
CA LYS A 152 -1.92 2.96 -1.97
C LYS A 152 -3.22 3.62 -1.48
N PHE A 153 -4.01 4.17 -2.40
CA PHE A 153 -5.32 4.73 -2.12
C PHE A 153 -6.35 4.13 -3.08
N TYR A 154 -7.02 3.09 -2.62
CA TYR A 154 -8.06 2.38 -3.34
C TYR A 154 -9.13 1.82 -2.40
N VAL A 155 -10.36 1.78 -2.88
CA VAL A 155 -11.55 1.34 -2.12
C VAL A 155 -12.25 0.23 -2.89
N ALA A 156 -12.56 -0.86 -2.20
CA ALA A 156 -13.23 -2.02 -2.77
C ALA A 156 -14.67 -2.09 -2.25
N ILE A 157 -15.63 -2.27 -3.15
CA ILE A 157 -17.05 -2.42 -2.81
C ILE A 157 -17.48 -3.87 -3.02
N PHE A 158 -18.11 -4.43 -2.00
CA PHE A 158 -18.66 -5.77 -1.99
C PHE A 158 -20.01 -5.77 -1.28
N ASN A 159 -21.05 -6.34 -1.91
CA ASN A 159 -22.43 -6.29 -1.41
C ASN A 159 -22.91 -4.86 -1.11
N ASN A 160 -22.57 -3.90 -1.96
CA ASN A 160 -22.83 -2.47 -1.75
C ASN A 160 -22.21 -1.84 -0.48
N GLU A 161 -21.22 -2.48 0.12
CA GLU A 161 -20.49 -1.96 1.28
C GLU A 161 -18.99 -1.86 1.00
N ILE A 162 -18.30 -0.95 1.70
CA ILE A 162 -16.85 -0.85 1.62
C ILE A 162 -16.20 -1.99 2.42
N ASP A 163 -15.37 -2.78 1.76
CA ASP A 163 -14.57 -3.80 2.42
C ASP A 163 -13.29 -3.19 3.04
N PHE A 164 -13.42 -2.66 4.25
CA PHE A 164 -12.29 -2.13 5.03
C PHE A 164 -11.35 -3.20 5.57
N ALA A 165 -11.83 -4.44 5.67
CA ALA A 165 -11.09 -5.54 6.28
C ALA A 165 -10.04 -6.11 5.33
N ASN A 166 -10.38 -6.32 4.06
CA ASN A 166 -9.51 -7.07 3.16
C ASN A 166 -8.89 -6.21 2.05
N LYS A 167 -9.70 -5.48 1.27
CA LYS A 167 -9.23 -4.86 0.02
C LYS A 167 -9.36 -3.35 -0.09
N THR A 168 -9.69 -2.65 0.99
CA THR A 168 -9.58 -1.17 1.03
C THR A 168 -8.29 -0.70 1.67
N LYS A 169 -7.59 0.18 0.97
CA LYS A 169 -6.38 0.85 1.44
C LYS A 169 -6.52 2.35 1.26
N ILE A 170 -6.42 3.08 2.36
CA ILE A 170 -6.33 4.54 2.33
C ILE A 170 -4.96 4.89 2.92
N ARG A 171 -4.04 5.34 2.06
CA ARG A 171 -2.68 5.73 2.46
C ARG A 171 -2.78 6.76 3.58
N GLY A 172 -1.96 6.63 4.63
CA GLY A 172 -1.89 7.63 5.72
C GLY A 172 -3.05 7.59 6.73
N LEU A 173 -4.19 6.99 6.40
CA LEU A 173 -5.33 6.87 7.31
C LEU A 173 -5.28 5.57 8.11
N GLN A 174 -5.28 5.68 9.44
CA GLN A 174 -5.30 4.53 10.34
C GLN A 174 -6.61 3.75 10.19
N LYS A 175 -6.57 2.43 10.46
CA LYS A 175 -7.74 1.55 10.29
C LYS A 175 -8.96 2.02 11.08
N ALA A 176 -8.77 2.53 12.30
CA ALA A 176 -9.84 2.98 13.18
C ALA A 176 -10.69 4.13 12.59
N TYR A 177 -10.11 4.97 11.74
CA TYR A 177 -10.82 6.11 11.13
C TYR A 177 -11.46 5.79 9.78
N ARG A 178 -11.25 4.59 9.24
CA ARG A 178 -11.72 4.24 7.90
C ARG A 178 -13.23 4.15 7.81
N SER A 179 -13.91 3.74 8.88
CA SER A 179 -15.38 3.69 8.96
C SER A 179 -16.05 5.05 8.78
N MET A 180 -15.30 6.16 8.91
CA MET A 180 -15.80 7.52 8.63
C MET A 180 -15.92 7.82 7.13
N ILE A 181 -15.46 6.91 6.27
CA ILE A 181 -15.54 7.00 4.81
C ILE A 181 -16.65 6.09 4.31
N ASP A 182 -17.49 6.64 3.44
CA ASP A 182 -18.53 5.91 2.71
C ASP A 182 -18.32 6.05 1.19
N GLU A 183 -19.10 5.31 0.40
CA GLU A 183 -18.97 5.31 -1.06
C GLU A 183 -19.25 6.70 -1.67
N ASN A 184 -20.15 7.49 -1.07
CA ASN A 184 -20.51 8.82 -1.57
C ASN A 184 -19.36 9.81 -1.41
N LYS A 185 -18.69 9.78 -0.24
CA LYS A 185 -17.45 10.53 -0.02
C LYS A 185 -16.37 10.13 -1.03
N ILE A 186 -16.20 8.84 -1.29
CA ILE A 186 -15.23 8.39 -2.31
C ILE A 186 -15.58 8.89 -3.71
N LYS A 187 -16.87 8.89 -4.07
CA LYS A 187 -17.34 9.43 -5.35
C LYS A 187 -17.16 10.94 -5.46
N SER A 188 -17.36 11.70 -4.39
CA SER A 188 -17.16 13.15 -4.42
C SER A 188 -15.70 13.53 -4.71
N LEU A 189 -14.74 12.65 -4.40
CA LEU A 189 -13.35 12.84 -4.81
C LEU A 189 -13.12 12.67 -6.32
N LEU A 190 -14.05 12.08 -7.06
CA LEU A 190 -13.93 11.94 -8.52
C LEU A 190 -14.52 13.13 -9.27
N GLU A 191 -15.24 14.01 -8.59
CA GLU A 191 -15.88 15.18 -9.18
C GLU A 191 -14.85 16.25 -9.56
N TYR A 192 -15.17 17.04 -10.57
CA TYR A 192 -14.43 18.26 -10.88
C TYR A 192 -14.65 19.32 -9.78
N ASN A 193 -13.62 20.12 -9.46
CA ASN A 193 -13.63 21.05 -8.31
C ASN A 193 -13.98 20.41 -6.96
N ARG A 194 -13.70 19.11 -6.83
CA ARG A 194 -13.83 18.37 -5.56
C ARG A 194 -13.17 19.11 -4.40
N LYS A 195 -13.73 18.91 -3.22
CA LYS A 195 -13.11 19.31 -1.96
C LYS A 195 -12.47 18.09 -1.32
N ALA A 196 -11.33 18.30 -0.67
CA ALA A 196 -10.74 17.28 0.17
C ALA A 196 -11.73 16.89 1.29
N ILE A 197 -11.75 15.60 1.63
CA ILE A 197 -12.51 15.12 2.78
C ILE A 197 -11.63 15.23 4.01
N THR A 198 -11.98 16.15 4.90
CA THR A 198 -11.28 16.30 6.18
C THR A 198 -11.81 15.31 7.21
N ILE A 199 -10.90 14.55 7.81
CA ILE A 199 -11.18 13.60 8.89
C ILE A 199 -10.33 14.02 10.09
N GLU A 200 -10.94 14.25 11.25
CA GLU A 200 -10.18 14.47 12.48
C GLU A 200 -9.54 13.16 12.95
N THR A 201 -8.22 13.18 13.13
CA THR A 201 -7.44 11.99 13.50
C THR A 201 -6.50 12.29 14.66
N MET A 202 -6.32 11.32 15.55
CA MET A 202 -5.28 11.39 16.57
C MET A 202 -3.98 10.87 16.00
N LYS A 203 -2.95 11.71 16.01
CA LYS A 203 -1.60 11.36 15.53
C LYS A 203 -0.63 11.37 16.69
N TRP A 204 0.27 10.40 16.67
CA TRP A 204 1.40 10.32 17.59
C TRP A 204 2.50 11.24 17.08
N PHE A 205 2.97 12.12 17.96
CA PHE A 205 4.11 13.00 17.74
C PHE A 205 5.22 12.63 18.69
N LYS A 206 6.46 12.78 18.21
CA LYS A 206 7.66 12.63 19.01
C LYS A 206 8.37 13.97 19.04
N ASP A 207 8.46 14.56 20.22
CA ASP A 207 9.39 15.66 20.48
C ASP A 207 10.70 15.04 20.99
N ILE A 208 11.74 15.13 20.16
CA ILE A 208 13.05 14.58 20.50
C ILE A 208 13.74 15.45 21.56
N SER A 209 13.50 16.76 21.54
CA SER A 209 14.13 17.69 22.47
C SER A 209 13.63 17.49 23.90
N GLU A 210 12.34 17.17 24.05
CA GLU A 210 11.71 16.87 25.34
C GLU A 210 11.69 15.37 25.67
N SER A 211 12.22 14.52 24.77
CA SER A 211 12.09 13.05 24.87
C SER A 211 10.65 12.59 25.13
N LYS A 212 9.67 13.29 24.54
CA LYS A 212 8.25 13.13 24.83
C LYS A 212 7.50 12.58 23.62
N ILE A 213 6.63 11.61 23.87
CA ILE A 213 5.64 11.15 22.90
C ILE A 213 4.28 11.65 23.36
N PHE A 214 3.52 12.27 22.45
CA PHE A 214 2.18 12.77 22.76
C PHE A 214 1.23 12.56 21.59
N LEU A 215 -0.07 12.63 21.91
CA LEU A 215 -1.16 12.54 20.96
C LEU A 215 -1.75 13.92 20.73
N GLU A 216 -1.95 14.28 19.46
CA GLU A 216 -2.62 15.52 19.08
C GLU A 216 -3.69 15.23 18.02
N SER A 217 -4.85 15.89 18.15
CA SER A 217 -5.86 15.89 17.09
C SER A 217 -5.36 16.73 15.93
N ARG A 218 -5.33 16.14 14.74
CA ARG A 218 -5.01 16.83 13.51
C ARG A 218 -5.99 16.43 12.42
N PRO A 219 -6.42 17.40 11.58
CA PRO A 219 -7.14 17.07 10.37
C PRO A 219 -6.25 16.21 9.46
N TYR A 220 -6.87 15.23 8.86
CA TYR A 220 -6.35 14.42 7.77
C TYR A 220 -7.20 14.72 6.54
N ASP A 221 -6.62 15.44 5.59
CA ASP A 221 -7.28 15.74 4.32
C ASP A 221 -7.06 14.61 3.33
N LEU A 222 -8.15 13.94 3.01
CA LEU A 222 -8.19 12.91 1.98
C LEU A 222 -8.49 13.55 0.63
N ASP A 223 -7.53 13.48 -0.27
CA ASP A 223 -7.66 13.97 -1.64
C ASP A 223 -6.91 13.06 -2.63
N ILE A 224 -7.26 13.18 -3.91
CA ILE A 224 -6.55 12.57 -5.03
C ILE A 224 -5.17 13.22 -5.15
N SER A 225 -4.13 12.38 -5.17
CA SER A 225 -2.76 12.85 -5.30
C SER A 225 -2.49 13.38 -6.71
N ILE A 226 -2.49 14.71 -6.88
CA ILE A 226 -2.02 15.40 -8.09
C ILE A 226 -0.49 15.42 -8.21
N ASN A 227 0.23 15.00 -7.17
CA ASN A 227 1.69 15.00 -7.21
C ASN A 227 2.21 14.11 -8.35
N LYS A 228 2.92 14.73 -9.29
CA LYS A 228 3.50 14.11 -10.49
C LYS A 228 2.47 13.65 -11.54
N ARG A 229 1.21 14.07 -11.44
CA ARG A 229 0.18 13.72 -12.43
C ARG A 229 -0.72 14.89 -12.81
N SER A 230 -1.16 14.93 -14.06
CA SER A 230 -2.28 15.75 -14.53
C SER A 230 -3.56 14.94 -14.51
N LEU A 231 -4.66 15.53 -14.06
CA LEU A 231 -5.97 14.89 -14.00
C LEU A 231 -6.69 14.98 -15.36
N ILE A 232 -7.46 13.95 -15.69
CA ILE A 232 -8.22 13.85 -16.94
C ILE A 232 -9.68 13.59 -16.59
N TYR A 233 -10.51 14.59 -16.87
CA TYR A 233 -11.93 14.58 -16.68
C TYR A 233 -12.66 14.24 -17.98
N LYS A 234 -13.81 13.60 -17.86
CA LYS A 234 -14.77 13.43 -18.95
C LYS A 234 -15.92 14.39 -18.72
N TYR A 235 -16.21 15.19 -19.73
CA TYR A 235 -17.36 16.07 -19.77
C TYR A 235 -18.54 15.30 -20.37
N ASN A 236 -19.50 14.89 -19.53
CA ASN A 236 -20.77 14.32 -20.01
C ASN A 236 -21.82 15.44 -20.14
N SER A 237 -21.91 16.32 -19.14
CA SER A 237 -22.76 17.52 -19.14
C SER A 237 -22.14 18.63 -18.28
N ALA A 238 -22.77 19.80 -18.19
CA ALA A 238 -22.28 20.89 -17.32
C ALA A 238 -22.31 20.52 -15.83
N GLU A 239 -23.18 19.58 -15.45
CA GLU A 239 -23.36 19.12 -14.06
C GLU A 239 -22.67 17.76 -13.81
N ASP A 240 -22.16 17.10 -14.86
CA ASP A 240 -21.53 15.78 -14.79
C ASP A 240 -20.17 15.79 -15.47
N ILE A 241 -19.16 16.18 -14.68
CA ILE A 241 -17.74 16.17 -15.05
C ILE A 241 -17.00 15.25 -14.08
N GLN A 242 -16.48 14.13 -14.59
CA GLN A 242 -15.92 13.06 -13.75
C GLN A 242 -14.47 12.75 -14.12
N LEU A 243 -13.64 12.53 -13.10
CA LEU A 243 -12.27 12.05 -13.29
C LEU A 243 -12.30 10.64 -13.86
N ILE A 244 -11.70 10.46 -15.03
CA ILE A 244 -11.64 9.17 -15.71
C ILE A 244 -10.21 8.62 -15.81
N ASN A 245 -9.19 9.48 -15.76
CA ASN A 245 -7.80 9.06 -15.91
C ASN A 245 -6.80 10.12 -15.41
N THR A 246 -5.49 9.81 -15.45
CA THR A 246 -4.40 10.74 -15.15
C THR A 246 -3.21 10.55 -16.10
N PHE A 247 -2.48 11.61 -16.41
CA PHE A 247 -1.19 11.53 -17.12
C PHE A 247 -0.03 11.78 -16.17
N PRO A 248 1.12 11.11 -16.33
CA PRO A 248 2.34 11.51 -15.62
C PRO A 248 2.80 12.89 -16.11
N LEU A 249 3.35 13.70 -15.20
CA LEU A 249 4.04 14.92 -15.58
C LEU A 249 5.34 14.57 -16.33
N ILE A 250 5.60 15.28 -17.43
CA ILE A 250 6.79 15.06 -18.26
C ILE A 250 7.75 16.23 -18.04
N MET A 251 9.03 15.89 -17.85
CA MET A 251 10.09 16.88 -17.80
C MET A 251 10.65 17.08 -19.21
N LYS A 252 10.63 18.31 -19.71
CA LYS A 252 11.32 18.71 -20.95
C LYS A 252 12.21 19.89 -20.67
N ASN A 253 13.46 19.84 -21.14
CA ASN A 253 14.44 20.92 -20.97
C ASN A 253 14.57 21.39 -19.50
N ASN A 254 14.65 20.43 -18.57
CA ASN A 254 14.72 20.67 -17.12
C ASN A 254 13.53 21.46 -16.52
N LYS A 255 12.40 21.53 -17.24
CA LYS A 255 11.15 22.10 -16.74
C LYS A 255 10.07 21.03 -16.71
N ILE A 256 9.30 21.01 -15.62
CA ILE A 256 8.10 20.20 -15.56
C ILE A 256 7.07 20.88 -16.45
N GLU A 257 6.67 20.23 -17.55
CA GLU A 257 5.49 20.66 -18.30
C GLU A 257 4.27 20.22 -17.48
N TYR A 258 3.86 21.06 -16.53
CA TYR A 258 2.53 20.88 -15.94
C TYR A 258 1.51 21.15 -17.02
N LYS A 259 0.71 20.13 -17.30
CA LYS A 259 -0.14 20.11 -18.48
C LYS A 259 -1.56 20.57 -18.20
N GLY A 260 -1.84 21.08 -17.00
CA GLY A 260 -3.18 21.48 -16.59
C GLY A 260 -4.07 20.27 -16.30
N GLU A 261 -5.36 20.54 -16.14
CA GLU A 261 -6.42 19.54 -16.22
C GLU A 261 -6.85 19.37 -17.68
N TYR A 262 -7.21 18.14 -18.03
CA TYR A 262 -7.70 17.79 -19.36
C TYR A 262 -9.16 17.39 -19.29
N PHE A 263 -9.92 17.74 -20.34
CA PHE A 263 -11.33 17.41 -20.47
C PHE A 263 -11.54 16.62 -21.76
N ILE A 264 -12.23 15.49 -21.69
CA ILE A 264 -12.70 14.77 -22.87
C ILE A 264 -14.16 15.15 -23.10
N LYS A 265 -14.45 15.78 -24.25
CA LYS A 265 -15.80 16.10 -24.70
C LYS A 265 -15.96 15.63 -26.14
N ASP A 266 -17.01 14.87 -26.42
CA ASP A 266 -17.29 14.30 -27.75
C ASP A 266 -16.09 13.53 -28.35
N GLY A 267 -15.38 12.78 -27.51
CA GLY A 267 -14.20 12.00 -27.89
C GLY A 267 -12.93 12.82 -28.14
N LYS A 268 -12.96 14.15 -27.97
CA LYS A 268 -11.82 15.05 -28.15
C LYS A 268 -11.30 15.54 -26.81
N MET A 269 -9.97 15.64 -26.70
CA MET A 269 -9.29 16.12 -25.49
C MET A 269 -9.02 17.62 -25.59
N TYR A 270 -9.49 18.36 -24.59
CA TYR A 270 -9.31 19.80 -24.39
C TYR A 270 -8.45 20.01 -23.15
N LYS A 271 -7.68 21.10 -23.11
CA LYS A 271 -6.88 21.50 -21.95
C LYS A 271 -7.54 22.71 -21.31
N GLU A 272 -7.68 22.73 -20.00
CA GLU A 272 -8.04 23.96 -19.27
C GLU A 272 -6.95 25.00 -19.49
N ILE A 273 -7.34 26.17 -20.01
CA ILE A 273 -6.43 27.30 -20.25
C ILE A 273 -6.30 28.12 -18.98
#